data_AF-A0A168JU18-F1
#
_entry.id   AF-A0A168JU18-F1
#
_cell.length_a   1.000
_cell.length_b   1.000
_cell.length_c   1.000
_cell.angle_alpha   90.00
_cell.angle_beta   90.00
_cell.angle_gamma   90.00
#
_symmetry.space_group_name_H-M   'P 1'
#
loop_
_entity.id
_entity.type
_entity.pdbx_description
1 polymer ?
#
loop_
_entity_poly.entity_id
_entity_poly.type
_entity_poly.pdbx_seq_one_letter_code
_entity_poly.pdbx_strand_id
1 'polypeptide(L)'
;MIRTDRGDKPLSAELSAAVRAVANAGEGDTPEVRRVDSDVSGTQDVYLGGVLLGTVRPAYGPHGGKAWRARDVAGSVAQVWWKGRMRETLPRRGEAADALVYHLALLAERARRASLRPRSVASTDTAPAIVT
;
A
#
# COMPACT_ATOMS: atom_id res chain seq x y z
N MET A 1 -5.28 2.95 -10.60
CA MET A 1 -6.59 3.34 -10.03
C MET A 1 -6.97 2.29 -9.00
N ILE A 2 -7.39 2.69 -7.81
CA ILE A 2 -7.90 1.76 -6.79
C ILE A 2 -9.37 2.05 -6.59
N ARG A 3 -10.17 0.99 -6.73
CA ARG A 3 -11.61 1.04 -6.47
C ARG A 3 -11.83 0.97 -4.96
N THR A 4 -12.45 2.00 -4.42
CA THR A 4 -12.90 2.06 -3.02
C THR A 4 -14.41 2.03 -2.98
N ASP A 5 -15.01 1.79 -1.80
CA ASP A 5 -16.46 1.87 -1.61
C ASP A 5 -17.03 3.27 -1.94
N ARG A 6 -16.15 4.29 -2.01
CA ARG A 6 -16.46 5.67 -2.37
C ARG A 6 -16.12 6.04 -3.82
N GLY A 7 -15.82 5.05 -4.65
CA GLY A 7 -15.48 5.23 -6.05
C GLY A 7 -14.01 4.98 -6.38
N ASP A 8 -13.71 5.10 -7.66
CA ASP A 8 -12.38 4.89 -8.23
C ASP A 8 -11.50 6.11 -8.00
N LYS A 9 -10.39 5.93 -7.28
CA LYS A 9 -9.38 7.00 -7.12
C LYS A 9 -8.12 6.69 -7.94
N PRO A 10 -7.60 7.67 -8.71
CA PRO A 10 -6.28 7.54 -9.30
C PRO A 10 -5.24 7.44 -8.18
N LEU A 11 -4.22 6.60 -8.39
CA LEU A 11 -3.07 6.58 -7.50
C LEU A 11 -2.15 7.74 -7.87
N SER A 12 -1.46 8.31 -6.88
CA SER A 12 -0.36 9.23 -7.18
C SER A 12 0.73 8.49 -7.96
N ALA A 13 1.59 9.23 -8.64
CA ALA A 13 2.69 8.65 -9.43
C ALA A 13 3.61 7.81 -8.53
N GLU A 14 3.93 8.32 -7.34
CA GLU A 14 4.78 7.70 -6.33
C GLU A 14 4.15 6.40 -5.82
N LEU A 15 2.87 6.43 -5.44
CA LEU A 15 2.18 5.24 -4.97
C LEU A 15 2.04 4.20 -6.09
N SER A 16 1.80 4.64 -7.33
CA SER A 16 1.78 3.71 -8.47
C SER A 16 3.15 3.10 -8.73
N ALA A 17 4.25 3.83 -8.55
CA ALA A 17 5.60 3.31 -8.70
C ALA A 17 5.90 2.28 -7.61
N ALA A 18 5.59 2.60 -6.35
CA ALA A 18 5.77 1.69 -5.21
C ALA A 18 4.97 0.38 -5.37
N VAL A 19 3.70 0.47 -5.80
CA VAL A 19 2.86 -0.71 -6.08
C VAL A 19 3.45 -1.56 -7.21
N ARG A 20 3.97 -0.96 -8.28
CA ARG A 20 4.62 -1.69 -9.38
C ARG A 20 5.94 -2.33 -8.96
N ALA A 21 6.74 -1.64 -8.16
CA ALA A 21 8.00 -2.18 -7.64
C ALA A 21 7.74 -3.46 -6.84
N VAL A 22 6.75 -3.43 -5.94
CA VAL A 22 6.37 -4.62 -5.14
C VAL A 22 5.74 -5.71 -6.01
N ALA A 23 4.89 -5.35 -6.98
CA ALA A 23 4.23 -6.33 -7.85
C ALA A 23 5.19 -7.08 -8.78
N ASN A 24 6.31 -6.47 -9.15
CA ASN A 24 7.33 -7.05 -10.02
C ASN A 24 8.53 -7.62 -9.25
N ALA A 25 8.49 -7.59 -7.91
CA ALA A 25 9.55 -8.13 -7.08
C ALA A 25 9.66 -9.65 -7.28
N GLY A 26 10.85 -10.11 -7.61
CA GLY A 26 11.17 -11.52 -7.79
C GLY A 26 11.58 -12.21 -6.49
N GLU A 27 11.77 -13.52 -6.57
CA GLU A 27 12.35 -14.30 -5.49
C GLU A 27 13.79 -13.84 -5.22
N GLY A 28 14.05 -13.32 -4.01
CA GLY A 28 15.34 -12.75 -3.62
C GLY A 28 15.38 -11.23 -3.55
N ASP A 29 14.37 -10.53 -4.09
CA ASP A 29 14.27 -9.08 -3.92
C ASP A 29 13.89 -8.76 -2.48
N THR A 30 14.78 -8.05 -1.77
CA THR A 30 14.58 -7.68 -0.37
C THR A 30 14.47 -6.17 -0.22
N PRO A 31 13.55 -5.68 0.61
CA PRO A 31 13.42 -4.26 0.87
C PRO A 31 14.65 -3.73 1.62
N GLU A 32 15.23 -2.66 1.09
CA GLU A 32 16.34 -1.94 1.72
C GLU A 32 15.79 -0.90 2.70
N VAL A 33 16.31 -0.90 3.93
CA VAL A 33 15.91 0.07 4.96
C VAL A 33 17.05 1.06 5.19
N ARG A 34 16.84 2.33 4.82
CA ARG A 34 17.84 3.38 4.89
C ARG A 34 17.49 4.37 5.99
N ARG A 35 18.48 4.75 6.81
CA ARG A 35 18.28 5.84 7.77
C ARG A 35 18.14 7.15 7.02
N VAL A 36 17.23 7.99 7.48
CA VAL A 36 17.05 9.34 6.95
C VAL A 36 17.21 10.35 8.08
N ASP A 37 17.72 11.51 7.73
CA ASP A 37 17.69 12.65 8.62
C ASP A 37 16.26 13.21 8.65
N SER A 38 15.63 13.14 9.81
CA SER A 38 14.22 13.46 10.02
C SER A 38 14.04 14.06 11.40
N ASP A 39 13.03 14.91 11.51
CA ASP A 39 12.48 15.45 12.76
C ASP A 39 12.26 14.39 13.84
N VAL A 40 11.95 13.15 13.44
CA VAL A 40 11.83 12.01 14.34
C VAL A 40 13.09 11.15 14.25
N SER A 41 13.91 11.20 15.29
CA SER A 41 15.12 10.38 15.41
C SER A 41 14.80 8.89 15.25
N GLY A 42 15.51 8.24 14.31
CA GLY A 42 15.35 6.83 14.01
C GLY A 42 14.31 6.52 12.92
N THR A 43 13.75 7.52 12.25
CA THR A 43 13.00 7.32 11.00
C THR A 43 13.88 6.68 9.94
N GLN A 44 13.29 5.77 9.17
CA GLN A 44 13.94 5.07 8.08
C GLN A 44 13.02 5.01 6.88
N ASP A 45 13.60 5.16 5.70
CA ASP A 45 12.93 4.96 4.44
C ASP A 45 13.11 3.51 3.99
N VAL A 46 12.06 2.96 3.40
CA VAL A 46 12.03 1.60 2.86
C VAL A 46 12.02 1.69 1.34
N TYR A 47 13.00 1.08 0.70
CA TYR A 47 13.16 1.06 -0.75
C TYR A 47 13.09 -0.37 -1.28
N LEU A 48 12.67 -0.52 -2.53
CA LEU A 48 12.76 -1.78 -3.26
C LEU A 48 13.12 -1.48 -4.71
N GLY A 49 14.20 -2.06 -5.22
CA GLY A 49 14.69 -1.77 -6.58
C GLY A 49 14.92 -0.28 -6.85
N GLY A 50 15.37 0.48 -5.83
CA GLY A 50 15.55 1.94 -5.90
C GLY A 50 14.27 2.78 -5.79
N VAL A 51 13.09 2.17 -5.67
CA VAL A 51 11.80 2.87 -5.52
C VAL A 51 11.46 3.03 -4.04
N LEU A 52 11.13 4.25 -3.62
CA LEU A 52 10.65 4.51 -2.26
C LEU A 52 9.26 3.88 -2.07
N LEU A 53 9.15 2.97 -1.10
CA LEU A 53 7.89 2.34 -0.71
C LEU A 53 7.16 3.14 0.37
N GLY A 54 7.92 3.78 1.25
CA GLY A 54 7.39 4.54 2.37
C GLY A 54 8.40 4.68 3.50
N THR A 55 7.90 5.05 4.67
CA THR A 55 8.72 5.35 5.86
C THR A 55 8.32 4.49 7.04
N VAL A 56 9.30 4.09 7.84
CA VAL A 56 9.14 3.38 9.11
C VAL A 56 9.70 4.29 10.19
N ARG A 57 8.83 4.71 11.12
CA ARG A 57 9.21 5.63 12.19
C ARG A 57 8.90 5.05 13.57
N PRO A 58 9.65 5.45 14.61
CA PRO A 58 9.31 5.11 15.98
C PRO A 58 7.92 5.61 16.35
N ALA A 59 7.22 4.82 17.14
CA ALA A 59 5.95 5.18 17.75
C ALA A 59 6.03 4.81 19.23
N TYR A 60 5.84 5.80 20.09
CA TYR A 60 5.94 5.65 21.53
C TYR A 60 4.56 5.50 22.15
N GLY A 61 4.39 4.45 22.96
CA GLY A 61 3.17 4.20 23.71
C GLY A 61 3.05 5.10 24.96
N PRO A 62 1.87 5.15 25.58
CA PRO A 62 1.60 5.99 26.75
C PRO A 62 2.48 5.68 27.96
N HIS A 63 3.03 4.46 28.04
CA HIS A 63 3.91 4.01 29.12
C HIS A 63 5.40 3.97 28.70
N GLY A 64 5.80 4.70 27.66
CA GLY A 64 7.20 4.78 27.20
C GLY A 64 7.68 3.58 26.36
N GLY A 65 6.81 2.62 26.05
CA GLY A 65 7.15 1.50 25.17
C GLY A 65 7.49 1.97 23.75
N LYS A 66 8.66 1.57 23.25
CA LYS A 66 9.10 1.88 21.87
C LYS A 66 8.62 0.82 20.90
N ALA A 67 7.84 1.23 19.92
CA ALA A 67 7.42 0.40 18.80
C ALA A 67 7.63 1.15 17.47
N TRP A 68 7.12 0.57 16.38
CA TRP A 68 7.34 1.10 15.03
C TRP A 68 6.04 1.21 14.26
N ARG A 69 5.94 2.23 13.41
CA ARG A 69 4.81 2.44 12.51
C ARG A 69 5.34 2.67 11.11
N ALA A 70 4.82 1.92 10.15
CA ALA A 70 5.10 2.15 8.75
C ALA A 70 3.98 2.95 8.08
N ARG A 71 4.36 3.80 7.14
CA ARG A 71 3.46 4.55 6.27
C ARG A 71 3.93 4.41 4.83
N ASP A 72 3.00 4.20 3.90
CA ASP A 72 3.32 4.28 2.48
C ASP A 72 3.60 5.73 2.05
N VAL A 73 4.08 5.90 0.82
CA VAL A 73 4.35 7.22 0.21
C VAL A 73 3.12 8.13 0.12
N ALA A 74 1.90 7.59 0.26
CA ALA A 74 0.67 8.37 0.32
C ALA A 74 0.23 8.70 1.77
N GLY A 75 1.02 8.28 2.77
CA GLY A 75 0.77 8.52 4.20
C GLY A 75 -0.16 7.50 4.86
N SER A 76 -0.60 6.46 4.14
CA SER A 76 -1.46 5.40 4.69
C SER A 76 -0.67 4.55 5.67
N VAL A 77 -1.24 4.31 6.85
CA VAL A 77 -0.58 3.47 7.86
C VAL A 77 -0.69 2.00 7.44
N ALA A 78 0.46 1.35 7.27
CA ALA A 78 0.50 -0.08 7.05
C ALA A 78 0.22 -0.82 8.38
N GLN A 79 -0.72 -1.77 8.32
CA GLN A 79 -1.16 -2.52 9.48
C GLN A 79 -0.55 -3.92 9.48
N VAL A 80 -0.17 -4.39 10.67
CA VAL A 80 0.37 -5.74 10.84
C VAL A 80 -0.77 -6.70 11.10
N TRP A 81 -0.78 -7.81 10.39
CA TRP A 81 -1.74 -8.89 10.56
C TRP A 81 -1.03 -10.12 11.11
N TRP A 82 -1.63 -10.79 12.10
CA TRP A 82 -1.12 -12.02 12.69
C TRP A 82 -2.26 -13.01 12.85
N LYS A 83 -2.10 -14.24 12.29
CA LYS A 83 -3.12 -15.30 12.34
C LYS A 83 -4.53 -14.82 11.92
N GLY A 84 -4.60 -14.01 10.86
CA GLY A 84 -5.86 -13.49 10.33
C GLY A 84 -6.51 -12.35 11.15
N ARG A 85 -5.86 -11.86 12.22
CA ARG A 85 -6.33 -10.72 13.00
C ARG A 85 -5.35 -9.55 12.90
N MET A 86 -5.89 -8.34 12.95
CA MET A 86 -5.07 -7.14 13.05
C MET A 86 -4.35 -7.13 14.40
N ARG A 87 -3.05 -6.88 14.40
CA ARG A 87 -2.27 -6.78 15.63
C ARG A 87 -2.56 -5.44 16.29
N GLU A 88 -3.12 -5.48 17.49
CA GLU A 88 -3.42 -4.27 18.28
C GLU A 88 -2.15 -3.63 18.84
N THR A 89 -1.10 -4.41 19.02
CA THR A 89 0.22 -3.92 19.45
C THR A 89 1.04 -3.47 18.27
N LEU A 90 1.68 -2.31 18.43
CA LEU A 90 2.59 -1.81 17.41
C LEU A 90 3.80 -2.76 17.24
N PRO A 91 4.20 -3.02 15.99
CA PRO A 91 5.20 -4.03 15.67
C PRO A 91 6.64 -3.63 16.03
N ARG A 92 7.52 -4.62 15.94
CA ARG A 92 8.97 -4.38 15.80
C ARG A 92 9.27 -3.73 14.46
N ARG A 93 10.50 -3.25 14.27
CA ARG A 93 10.89 -2.51 13.08
C ARG A 93 10.78 -3.31 11.78
N GLY A 94 11.37 -4.52 11.76
CA GLY A 94 11.30 -5.41 10.59
C GLY A 94 9.86 -5.73 10.23
N GLU A 95 9.06 -6.14 11.22
CA GLU A 95 7.63 -6.39 11.06
C GLU A 95 6.85 -5.17 10.51
N ALA A 96 7.25 -3.93 10.82
CA ALA A 96 6.64 -2.73 10.25
C ALA A 96 7.00 -2.56 8.76
N ALA A 97 8.25 -2.83 8.38
CA ALA A 97 8.67 -2.82 6.98
C ALA A 97 7.98 -3.94 6.18
N ASP A 98 7.87 -5.15 6.75
CA ASP A 98 7.16 -6.28 6.14
C ASP A 98 5.67 -5.95 5.94
N ALA A 99 5.04 -5.30 6.92
CA ALA A 99 3.66 -4.85 6.81
C ALA A 99 3.47 -3.80 5.71
N LEU A 100 4.45 -2.93 5.48
CA LEU A 100 4.43 -1.97 4.37
C LEU A 100 4.47 -2.68 3.02
N VAL A 101 5.38 -3.65 2.85
CA VAL A 101 5.47 -4.45 1.62
C VAL A 101 4.16 -5.22 1.40
N TYR A 102 3.63 -5.87 2.43
CA TYR A 102 2.37 -6.61 2.36
C TYR A 102 1.18 -5.70 1.97
N HIS A 103 1.11 -4.50 2.56
CA HIS A 103 0.08 -3.51 2.23
C HIS A 103 0.13 -3.12 0.74
N LEU A 104 1.31 -2.81 0.21
CA LEU A 104 1.49 -2.47 -1.20
C LEU A 104 1.18 -3.66 -2.14
N ALA A 105 1.55 -4.88 -1.75
CA ALA A 105 1.20 -6.10 -2.49
C ALA A 105 -0.31 -6.32 -2.54
N LEU A 106 -1.03 -6.08 -1.43
CA LEU A 106 -2.49 -6.15 -1.39
C LEU A 106 -3.14 -5.10 -2.30
N LEU A 107 -2.57 -3.88 -2.37
CA LEU A 107 -3.02 -2.86 -3.31
C LEU A 107 -2.79 -3.27 -4.77
N ALA A 108 -1.64 -3.90 -5.07
CA ALA A 108 -1.36 -4.45 -6.40
C ALA A 108 -2.38 -5.52 -6.80
N GLU A 109 -2.68 -6.46 -5.91
CA GLU A 109 -3.70 -7.50 -6.11
C GLU A 109 -5.07 -6.89 -6.37
N ARG A 110 -5.49 -5.91 -5.57
CA ARG A 110 -6.77 -5.21 -5.74
C ARG A 110 -6.84 -4.47 -7.07
N ALA A 111 -5.77 -3.78 -7.46
CA ALA A 111 -5.69 -3.09 -8.74
C ALA A 111 -5.80 -4.07 -9.92
N ARG A 112 -5.11 -5.22 -9.85
CA ARG A 112 -5.21 -6.28 -10.87
C ARG A 112 -6.62 -6.87 -10.96
N ARG A 113 -7.26 -7.19 -9.83
CA ARG A 113 -8.65 -7.68 -9.82
C ARG A 113 -9.61 -6.65 -10.38
N ALA A 114 -9.40 -5.36 -10.09
CA ALA A 114 -10.23 -4.29 -10.63
C ALA A 114 -10.09 -4.18 -12.16
N SER A 115 -8.89 -4.37 -12.72
CA SER A 115 -8.69 -4.37 -14.18
C SER A 115 -9.23 -5.61 -14.89
N LEU A 116 -9.33 -6.75 -14.19
CA LEU A 116 -9.83 -8.01 -14.75
C LEU A 116 -11.37 -8.12 -14.75
N ARG A 117 -12.06 -7.35 -13.90
CA ARG A 117 -13.53 -7.35 -13.91
C ARG A 117 -14.02 -6.67 -15.20
N PRO A 118 -14.94 -7.29 -15.97
CA PRO A 118 -15.53 -6.63 -17.12
C PRO A 118 -16.11 -5.30 -16.66
N ARG A 119 -15.69 -4.23 -17.32
CA ARG A 119 -16.32 -2.92 -17.17
C ARG A 119 -17.78 -3.17 -17.50
N SER A 120 -18.69 -3.03 -16.54
CA SER A 120 -20.12 -3.06 -16.84
C SER A 120 -20.35 -1.95 -17.84
N VAL A 121 -20.41 -2.31 -19.11
CA VAL A 121 -20.85 -1.41 -20.17
C VAL A 121 -22.26 -1.06 -19.74
N ALA A 122 -22.48 0.19 -19.36
CA ALA A 122 -23.83 0.70 -19.27
C ALA A 122 -24.42 0.46 -20.66
N SER A 123 -25.27 -0.55 -20.78
CA SER A 123 -26.00 -0.84 -22.00
C SER A 123 -26.94 0.34 -22.19
N THR A 124 -26.51 1.36 -22.93
CA THR A 124 -27.42 2.27 -23.62
C THR A 124 -28.09 1.43 -24.70
N ASP A 125 -29.07 0.64 -24.27
CA ASP A 125 -30.09 0.08 -25.14
C ASP A 125 -31.00 1.25 -25.53
N THR A 126 -30.52 2.06 -26.48
CA THR A 126 -31.40 2.96 -27.23
C THR A 126 -31.97 2.11 -28.35
N ALA A 127 -33.13 1.51 -28.09
CA ALA A 127 -33.91 0.83 -29.11
C ALA A 127 -34.08 1.75 -30.34
N PRO A 128 -33.85 1.26 -31.57
CA PRO A 128 -34.12 2.05 -32.76
C PRO A 128 -35.63 2.25 -32.89
N ALA A 129 -36.06 3.50 -32.99
CA ALA A 129 -37.45 3.83 -33.33
C ALA A 129 -37.76 3.30 -34.74
N ILE A 130 -38.63 2.30 -34.83
CA ILE A 130 -39.25 1.90 -36.09
C ILE A 130 -40.26 3.00 -36.44
N VAL A 131 -39.95 3.79 -37.45
CA VAL A 131 -40.90 4.69 -38.10
C VAL A 131 -41.65 3.86 -39.14
N THR A 132 -42.93 3.61 -38.89
CA THR A 132 -43.91 3.11 -39.88
C THR A 132 -44.57 4.26 -40.59
#